data_AF-A0A1G7DYP6-F1
#
_entry.id   AF-A0A1G7DYP6-F1
#
_cell.length_a   1.000
_cell.length_b   1.000
_cell.length_c   1.000
_cell.angle_alpha   90.00
_cell.angle_beta   90.00
_cell.angle_gamma   90.00
#
_symmetry.space_group_name_H-M   'P 1'
#
loop_
_entity.id
_entity.type
_entity.pdbx_description
1 polymer ?
#
loop_
_entity_poly.entity_id
_entity_poly.type
_entity_poly.pdbx_seq_one_letter_code
_entity_poly.pdbx_strand_id
1 'polypeptide(L)'
;MSNNTENADEAIVRMGYRTARNGRRAEIGAARRAKSRNTILTAAFDCYGRADGRIVRIEDICKAAGVARGTFYNHFDDLEALRYQLLEEMTGEFDRAVHHMFGALENAAEQCAVAIRYYLHAAEKNPAWGWAMIHSSAPGHTFGEMVWHNSLVTIRRGVEEGLFHIATAEIGRDILMGSVAAAMVSITSGTTPGDYPEQISEHVLMAFGMSRAAARELSRRPLPTLPPIAHDTIVIASMPALGDIAD
;
A
#
# COMPACT_ATOMS: atom_id res chain seq x y z
N MET A 1 -22.08 -63.07 20.07
CA MET A 1 -21.77 -61.67 20.45
C MET A 1 -21.02 -60.97 19.30
N SER A 2 -21.55 -60.99 18.08
CA SER A 2 -20.74 -60.64 16.89
C SER A 2 -21.49 -59.72 15.93
N ASN A 3 -22.02 -58.61 16.42
CA ASN A 3 -22.73 -57.64 15.55
C ASN A 3 -22.46 -56.17 15.90
N ASN A 4 -21.42 -55.87 16.68
CA ASN A 4 -21.17 -54.52 17.20
C ASN A 4 -19.86 -53.87 16.71
N THR A 5 -18.98 -54.63 16.03
CA THR A 5 -17.68 -54.15 15.55
C THR A 5 -17.72 -53.66 14.09
N GLU A 6 -18.48 -54.28 13.19
CA GLU A 6 -18.66 -53.78 11.80
C GLU A 6 -19.33 -52.40 11.75
N ASN A 7 -20.20 -52.10 12.70
CA ASN A 7 -20.93 -50.83 12.78
C ASN A 7 -20.03 -49.66 13.25
N ALA A 8 -18.96 -49.96 13.99
CA ALA A 8 -18.02 -48.96 14.50
C ALA A 8 -17.03 -48.51 13.42
N ASP A 9 -16.50 -49.45 12.63
CA ASP A 9 -15.59 -49.14 11.52
C ASP A 9 -16.30 -48.36 10.40
N GLU A 10 -17.53 -48.73 10.04
CA GLU A 10 -18.33 -47.95 9.09
C GLU A 10 -18.64 -46.54 9.63
N ALA A 11 -18.90 -46.39 10.93
CA ALA A 11 -19.15 -45.09 11.54
C ALA A 11 -17.90 -44.19 11.53
N ILE A 12 -16.72 -44.73 11.81
CA ILE A 12 -15.44 -44.01 11.79
C ILE A 12 -15.11 -43.56 10.36
N VAL A 13 -15.26 -44.46 9.38
CA VAL A 13 -15.03 -44.14 7.96
C VAL A 13 -16.01 -43.06 7.49
N ARG A 14 -17.31 -43.17 7.82
CA ARG A 14 -18.34 -42.18 7.45
C ARG A 14 -18.14 -40.83 8.13
N MET A 15 -17.59 -40.83 9.35
CA MET A 15 -17.19 -39.60 10.06
C MET A 15 -15.98 -38.95 9.39
N GLY A 16 -14.96 -39.72 9.02
CA GLY A 16 -13.79 -39.24 8.27
C GLY A 16 -14.17 -38.61 6.92
N TYR A 17 -15.05 -39.25 6.15
CA TYR A 17 -15.57 -38.71 4.89
C TYR A 17 -16.38 -37.42 5.08
N ARG A 18 -17.19 -37.32 6.14
CA ARG A 18 -17.96 -36.10 6.47
C ARG A 18 -17.05 -34.94 6.86
N THR A 19 -16.02 -35.19 7.67
CA THR A 19 -15.04 -34.16 8.08
C THR A 19 -14.24 -33.66 6.89
N ALA A 20 -13.74 -34.56 6.03
CA ALA A 20 -13.02 -34.19 4.81
C ALA A 20 -13.91 -33.39 3.83
N ARG A 21 -15.20 -33.78 3.67
CA ARG A 21 -16.15 -33.06 2.82
C ARG A 21 -16.51 -31.68 3.37
N ASN A 22 -16.60 -31.54 4.70
CA ASN A 22 -16.86 -30.25 5.35
C ASN A 22 -15.64 -29.33 5.26
N GLY A 23 -14.42 -29.85 5.44
CA GLY A 23 -13.17 -29.10 5.21
C GLY A 23 -13.08 -28.55 3.78
N ARG A 24 -13.30 -29.42 2.78
CA ARG A 24 -13.28 -29.01 1.37
C ARG A 24 -14.35 -27.97 1.01
N ARG A 25 -15.55 -28.06 1.62
CA ARG A 25 -16.61 -27.04 1.46
C ARG A 25 -16.24 -25.72 2.11
N ALA A 26 -15.60 -25.75 3.29
CA ALA A 26 -15.13 -24.55 3.98
C ALA A 26 -14.02 -23.85 3.18
N GLU A 27 -13.06 -24.61 2.62
CA GLU A 27 -12.00 -24.11 1.75
C GLU A 27 -12.56 -23.46 0.49
N ILE A 28 -13.48 -24.13 -0.23
CA ILE A 28 -14.14 -23.56 -1.41
C ILE A 28 -14.90 -22.27 -1.05
N GLY A 29 -15.58 -22.27 0.10
CA GLY A 29 -16.28 -21.09 0.61
C GLY A 29 -15.32 -19.93 0.93
N ALA A 30 -14.19 -20.21 1.56
CA ALA A 30 -13.16 -19.22 1.86
C ALA A 30 -12.51 -18.67 0.59
N ALA A 31 -12.15 -19.52 -0.36
CA ALA A 31 -11.60 -19.11 -1.65
C ALA A 31 -12.56 -18.23 -2.44
N ARG A 32 -13.87 -18.57 -2.46
CA ARG A 32 -14.89 -17.74 -3.12
C ARG A 32 -15.05 -16.38 -2.41
N ARG A 33 -15.01 -16.35 -1.08
CA ARG A 33 -15.06 -15.10 -0.31
C ARG A 33 -13.84 -14.23 -0.58
N ALA A 34 -12.64 -14.80 -0.58
CA ALA A 34 -11.41 -14.08 -0.91
C ALA A 34 -11.47 -13.50 -2.33
N LYS A 35 -11.91 -14.29 -3.32
CA LYS A 35 -12.09 -13.82 -4.69
C LYS A 35 -13.07 -12.64 -4.78
N SER A 36 -14.22 -12.74 -4.10
CA SER A 36 -15.24 -11.68 -4.08
C SER A 36 -14.71 -10.40 -3.41
N ARG A 37 -14.01 -10.54 -2.28
CA ARG A 37 -13.33 -9.42 -1.60
C ARG A 37 -12.33 -8.73 -2.54
N ASN A 38 -11.51 -9.49 -3.24
CA ASN A 38 -10.52 -8.97 -4.18
C ASN A 38 -11.18 -8.24 -5.37
N THR A 39 -12.25 -8.80 -5.93
CA THR A 39 -13.03 -8.12 -7.00
C THR A 39 -13.56 -6.76 -6.54
N ILE A 40 -14.03 -6.67 -5.29
CA ILE A 40 -14.50 -5.39 -4.73
C ILE A 40 -13.35 -4.40 -4.57
N LEU A 41 -12.18 -4.84 -4.11
CA LEU A 41 -11.01 -3.96 -3.94
C LEU A 41 -10.42 -3.48 -5.27
N THR A 42 -10.38 -4.35 -6.28
CA THR A 42 -9.99 -3.94 -7.65
C THR A 42 -10.97 -2.89 -8.20
N ALA A 43 -12.28 -3.10 -8.04
CA ALA A 43 -13.27 -2.13 -8.47
C ALA A 43 -13.17 -0.80 -7.69
N ALA A 44 -12.87 -0.87 -6.40
CA ALA A 44 -12.63 0.32 -5.59
C ALA A 44 -11.39 1.08 -6.06
N PHE A 45 -10.29 0.38 -6.35
CA PHE A 45 -9.10 0.99 -6.96
C PHE A 45 -9.46 1.72 -8.26
N ASP A 46 -10.20 1.08 -9.17
CA ASP A 46 -10.59 1.69 -10.44
C ASP A 46 -11.53 2.91 -10.29
N CYS A 47 -12.35 2.90 -9.25
CA CYS A 47 -13.22 4.02 -8.90
C CYS A 47 -12.43 5.19 -8.29
N TYR A 48 -11.57 4.91 -7.32
CA TYR A 48 -10.76 5.92 -6.63
C TYR A 48 -9.61 6.45 -7.48
N GLY A 49 -9.10 5.66 -8.44
CA GLY A 49 -8.02 6.04 -9.34
C GLY A 49 -8.39 7.07 -10.40
N ARG A 50 -9.63 7.54 -10.42
CA ARG A 50 -10.09 8.61 -11.31
C ARG A 50 -9.88 9.96 -10.64
N ALA A 51 -9.70 11.02 -11.44
CA ALA A 51 -9.56 12.37 -10.91
C ALA A 51 -10.77 12.84 -10.08
N ASP A 52 -11.97 12.35 -10.39
CA ASP A 52 -13.21 12.59 -9.65
C ASP A 52 -13.51 11.52 -8.58
N GLY A 53 -12.55 10.64 -8.28
CA GLY A 53 -12.70 9.51 -7.37
C GLY A 53 -13.06 9.86 -5.92
N ARG A 54 -12.94 11.14 -5.52
CA ARG A 54 -13.26 11.60 -4.17
C ARG A 54 -14.73 11.42 -3.77
N ILE A 55 -15.66 11.39 -4.74
CA ILE A 55 -17.11 11.29 -4.49
C ILE A 55 -17.70 9.89 -4.70
N VAL A 56 -16.84 8.87 -4.80
CA VAL A 56 -17.24 7.47 -5.02
C VAL A 56 -18.16 6.97 -3.90
N ARG A 57 -19.24 6.30 -4.30
CA ARG A 57 -20.21 5.68 -3.40
C ARG A 57 -20.13 4.16 -3.46
N ILE A 58 -20.70 3.48 -2.46
CA ILE A 58 -20.79 2.01 -2.41
C ILE A 58 -21.48 1.48 -3.68
N GLU A 59 -22.49 2.19 -4.18
CA GLU A 59 -23.21 1.79 -5.39
C GLU A 59 -22.31 1.78 -6.64
N ASP A 60 -21.39 2.74 -6.76
CA ASP A 60 -20.46 2.82 -7.89
C ASP A 60 -19.48 1.64 -7.88
N ILE A 61 -18.94 1.32 -6.70
CA ILE A 61 -18.04 0.18 -6.51
C ILE A 61 -18.77 -1.14 -6.76
N CYS A 62 -19.97 -1.32 -6.23
CA CYS A 62 -20.78 -2.53 -6.47
C CYS A 62 -21.07 -2.72 -7.95
N LYS A 63 -21.41 -1.64 -8.66
CA LYS A 63 -21.66 -1.65 -10.10
C LYS A 63 -20.40 -2.02 -10.87
N ALA A 64 -19.25 -1.44 -10.54
CA ALA A 64 -17.96 -1.76 -11.16
C ALA A 64 -17.51 -3.21 -10.89
N ALA A 65 -17.73 -3.71 -9.67
CA ALA A 65 -17.41 -5.08 -9.28
C ALA A 65 -18.40 -6.14 -9.81
N GLY A 66 -19.56 -5.73 -10.33
CA GLY A 66 -20.62 -6.65 -10.75
C GLY A 66 -21.24 -7.45 -9.60
N VAL A 67 -21.29 -6.87 -8.39
CA VAL A 67 -21.84 -7.52 -7.18
C VAL A 67 -23.06 -6.77 -6.63
N ALA A 68 -23.93 -7.49 -5.94
CA ALA A 68 -25.02 -6.88 -5.19
C ALA A 68 -24.50 -6.14 -3.94
N ARG A 69 -25.22 -5.11 -3.51
CA ARG A 69 -24.91 -4.36 -2.28
C ARG A 69 -24.79 -5.25 -1.04
N GLY A 70 -25.62 -6.29 -0.92
CA GLY A 70 -25.50 -7.25 0.19
C GLY A 70 -24.17 -8.01 0.18
N THR A 71 -23.58 -8.27 -1.00
CA THR A 71 -22.26 -8.90 -1.12
C THR A 71 -21.15 -7.98 -0.61
N PHE A 72 -21.26 -6.66 -0.84
CA PHE A 72 -20.33 -5.69 -0.28
C PHE A 72 -20.27 -5.78 1.25
N TYR A 73 -21.42 -5.73 1.92
CA TYR A 73 -21.51 -5.76 3.39
C TYR A 73 -21.13 -7.11 4.00
N ASN A 74 -21.01 -8.18 3.19
CA ASN A 74 -20.42 -9.43 3.66
C ASN A 74 -18.89 -9.35 3.81
N HIS A 75 -18.26 -8.30 3.28
CA HIS A 75 -16.80 -8.13 3.24
C HIS A 75 -16.31 -6.86 3.93
N PHE A 76 -17.08 -5.76 3.84
CA PHE A 76 -16.71 -4.46 4.38
C PHE A 76 -17.90 -3.82 5.07
N ASP A 77 -17.67 -3.28 6.28
CA ASP A 77 -18.74 -2.64 7.06
C ASP A 77 -19.20 -1.32 6.43
N ASP A 78 -18.26 -0.57 5.83
CA ASP A 78 -18.53 0.69 5.15
C ASP A 78 -17.40 1.06 4.14
N LEU A 79 -17.47 2.28 3.59
CA LEU A 79 -16.44 2.82 2.69
C LEU A 79 -15.12 3.14 3.40
N GLU A 80 -15.14 3.42 4.70
CA GLU A 80 -13.92 3.72 5.44
C GLU A 80 -13.09 2.45 5.64
N ALA A 81 -13.74 1.37 6.08
CA ALA A 81 -13.13 0.05 6.18
C ALA A 81 -12.56 -0.42 4.82
N LEU A 82 -13.30 -0.21 3.73
CA LEU A 82 -12.80 -0.53 2.39
C LEU A 82 -11.60 0.33 2.00
N ARG A 83 -11.64 1.65 2.24
CA ARG A 83 -10.54 2.56 1.90
C ARG A 83 -9.27 2.24 2.67
N TYR A 84 -9.39 1.98 3.97
CA TYR A 84 -8.27 1.56 4.81
C TYR A 84 -7.65 0.26 4.27
N GLN A 85 -8.46 -0.76 4.00
CA GLN A 85 -7.98 -2.03 3.45
C GLN A 85 -7.34 -1.86 2.06
N LEU A 86 -7.91 -1.03 1.20
CA LEU A 86 -7.36 -0.68 -0.10
C LEU A 86 -5.99 0.04 0.03
N LEU A 87 -5.88 0.99 0.97
CA LEU A 87 -4.65 1.72 1.23
C LEU A 87 -3.56 0.80 1.77
N GLU A 88 -3.88 -0.11 2.70
CA GLU A 88 -2.95 -1.14 3.19
C GLU A 88 -2.44 -2.03 2.06
N GLU A 89 -3.32 -2.49 1.17
CA GLU A 89 -2.93 -3.35 0.05
C GLU A 89 -2.06 -2.61 -0.98
N MET A 90 -2.37 -1.34 -1.28
CA MET A 90 -1.57 -0.52 -2.21
C MET A 90 -0.19 -0.15 -1.66
N THR A 91 -0.09 0.04 -0.34
CA THR A 91 1.15 0.54 0.29
C THR A 91 2.02 -0.57 0.88
N GLY A 92 1.45 -1.68 1.34
CA GLY A 92 2.18 -2.73 2.04
C GLY A 92 3.27 -3.41 1.21
N GLU A 93 2.99 -3.78 -0.05
CA GLU A 93 4.01 -4.39 -0.92
C GLU A 93 5.07 -3.40 -1.37
N PHE A 94 4.64 -2.17 -1.62
CA PHE A 94 5.53 -1.08 -1.98
C PHE A 94 6.51 -0.78 -0.84
N ASP A 95 5.99 -0.64 0.37
CA ASP A 95 6.75 -0.41 1.58
C ASP A 95 7.75 -1.54 1.84
N ARG A 96 7.32 -2.81 1.70
CA ARG A 96 8.22 -3.98 1.82
C ARG A 96 9.38 -3.92 0.83
N ALA A 97 9.11 -3.59 -0.43
CA ALA A 97 10.14 -3.53 -1.45
C ALA A 97 11.15 -2.40 -1.20
N VAL A 98 10.65 -1.21 -0.85
CA VAL A 98 11.50 -0.05 -0.50
C VAL A 98 12.33 -0.35 0.75
N HIS A 99 11.73 -0.91 1.80
CA HIS A 99 12.43 -1.23 3.05
C HIS A 99 13.46 -2.35 2.91
N HIS A 100 13.22 -3.33 2.03
CA HIS A 100 14.21 -4.38 1.76
C HIS A 100 15.56 -3.78 1.32
N MET A 101 15.53 -2.64 0.63
CA MET A 101 16.74 -1.98 0.12
C MET A 101 17.45 -1.13 1.18
N PHE A 102 16.76 -0.76 2.26
CA PHE A 102 17.31 0.17 3.26
C PHE A 102 18.57 -0.37 3.94
N GLY A 103 18.75 -1.70 4.02
CA GLY A 103 19.97 -2.31 4.54
C GLY A 103 21.22 -2.03 3.70
N ALA A 104 21.07 -1.60 2.44
CA ALA A 104 22.17 -1.23 1.55
C ALA A 104 22.39 0.29 1.46
N LEU A 105 21.52 1.10 2.07
CA LEU A 105 21.61 2.56 2.06
C LEU A 105 22.44 3.06 3.25
N GLU A 106 23.14 4.18 3.03
CA GLU A 106 24.16 4.71 3.92
C GLU A 106 23.60 5.17 5.26
N ASN A 107 22.46 5.89 5.23
CA ASN A 107 21.90 6.54 6.42
C ASN A 107 20.41 6.86 6.28
N ALA A 108 19.79 7.40 7.34
CA ALA A 108 18.37 7.75 7.36
C ALA A 108 17.97 8.84 6.35
N ALA A 109 18.87 9.76 6.01
CA ALA A 109 18.62 10.80 5.02
C ALA A 109 18.49 10.23 3.62
N GLU A 110 19.38 9.30 3.24
CA GLU A 110 19.30 8.60 1.96
C GLU A 110 18.04 7.73 1.87
N GLN A 111 17.70 6.99 2.93
CA GLN A 111 16.47 6.20 2.99
C GLN A 111 15.22 7.07 2.79
N CYS A 112 15.16 8.23 3.45
CA CYS A 112 14.07 9.19 3.29
C CYS A 112 14.00 9.72 1.84
N ALA A 113 15.13 10.14 1.28
CA ALA A 113 15.18 10.66 -0.09
C ALA A 113 14.72 9.65 -1.13
N VAL A 114 15.19 8.41 -1.01
CA VAL A 114 14.85 7.29 -1.90
C VAL A 114 13.37 6.94 -1.79
N ALA A 115 12.84 6.83 -0.57
CA ALA A 115 11.42 6.52 -0.36
C ALA A 115 10.49 7.57 -0.99
N ILE A 116 10.75 8.87 -0.75
CA ILE A 116 9.98 9.97 -1.35
C ILE A 116 9.94 9.84 -2.87
N ARG A 117 11.11 9.66 -3.48
CA ARG A 117 11.24 9.62 -4.94
C ARG A 117 10.53 8.41 -5.54
N TYR A 118 10.65 7.22 -4.94
CA TYR A 118 9.89 6.06 -5.41
C TYR A 118 8.39 6.31 -5.39
N TYR A 119 7.84 6.84 -4.28
CA TYR A 119 6.41 7.09 -4.16
C TYR A 119 5.91 8.08 -5.22
N LEU A 120 6.69 9.12 -5.49
CA LEU A 120 6.30 10.16 -6.45
C LEU A 120 6.46 9.69 -7.90
N HIS A 121 7.55 9.00 -8.26
CA HIS A 121 7.68 8.39 -9.59
C HIS A 121 6.65 7.29 -9.83
N ALA A 122 6.26 6.53 -8.80
CA ALA A 122 5.19 5.55 -8.90
C ALA A 122 3.85 6.21 -9.30
N ALA A 123 3.56 7.39 -8.75
CA ALA A 123 2.40 8.17 -9.14
C ALA A 123 2.52 8.81 -10.54
N GLU A 124 3.72 9.21 -10.96
CA GLU A 124 3.97 9.69 -12.34
C GLU A 124 3.72 8.59 -13.37
N LYS A 125 4.24 7.38 -13.12
CA LYS A 125 4.07 6.22 -14.02
C LYS A 125 2.66 5.67 -14.01
N ASN A 126 1.97 5.80 -12.88
CA ASN A 126 0.62 5.32 -12.71
C ASN A 126 -0.25 6.34 -11.98
N PRO A 127 -0.82 7.33 -12.72
CA PRO A 127 -1.68 8.34 -12.13
C PRO A 127 -2.92 7.77 -11.45
N ALA A 128 -3.42 6.61 -11.89
CA ALA A 128 -4.55 5.94 -11.26
C ALA A 128 -4.19 5.45 -9.85
N TRP A 129 -2.98 4.91 -9.67
CA TRP A 129 -2.49 4.56 -8.33
C TRP A 129 -2.32 5.80 -7.44
N GLY A 130 -1.77 6.90 -7.98
CA GLY A 130 -1.65 8.15 -7.24
C GLY A 130 -3.02 8.69 -6.77
N TRP A 131 -4.00 8.75 -7.67
CA TRP A 131 -5.38 9.15 -7.31
C TRP A 131 -6.02 8.19 -6.31
N ALA A 132 -5.83 6.88 -6.48
CA ALA A 132 -6.38 5.88 -5.58
C ALA A 132 -5.82 6.04 -4.15
N MET A 133 -4.51 6.31 -4.00
CA MET A 133 -3.92 6.61 -2.70
C MET A 133 -4.49 7.88 -2.07
N ILE A 134 -4.57 8.98 -2.83
CA ILE A 134 -5.10 10.26 -2.32
C ILE A 134 -6.56 10.11 -1.89
N HIS A 135 -7.40 9.47 -2.71
CA HIS A 135 -8.83 9.32 -2.44
C HIS A 135 -9.15 8.25 -1.39
N SER A 136 -8.25 7.31 -1.16
CA SER A 136 -8.37 6.33 -0.07
C SER A 136 -7.84 6.83 1.27
N SER A 137 -7.07 7.92 1.29
CA SER A 137 -6.50 8.49 2.52
C SER A 137 -7.56 8.97 3.52
N ALA A 138 -7.23 8.91 4.80
CA ALA A 138 -8.05 9.39 5.91
C ALA A 138 -7.17 10.05 6.99
N PRO A 139 -7.74 10.89 7.89
CA PRO A 139 -6.99 11.42 9.03
C PRO A 139 -6.31 10.30 9.82
N GLY A 140 -5.01 10.45 10.11
CA GLY A 140 -4.21 9.43 10.81
C GLY A 140 -3.65 8.31 9.92
N HIS A 141 -4.13 8.19 8.68
CA HIS A 141 -3.69 7.21 7.69
C HIS A 141 -3.59 7.87 6.30
N THR A 142 -2.71 8.88 6.18
CA THR A 142 -2.41 9.51 4.88
C THR A 142 -1.88 8.46 3.89
N PHE A 143 -1.11 7.51 4.42
CA PHE A 143 -0.65 6.28 3.79
C PHE A 143 -0.99 5.10 4.72
N GLY A 144 -0.76 3.86 4.29
CA GLY A 144 -0.99 2.68 5.12
C GLY A 144 -0.23 2.73 6.45
N GLU A 145 -0.72 1.99 7.44
CA GLU A 145 -0.24 1.91 8.81
C GLU A 145 1.25 1.56 8.88
N MET A 146 1.70 0.63 8.03
CA MET A 146 3.12 0.27 7.94
C MET A 146 3.99 1.46 7.52
N VAL A 147 3.59 2.18 6.46
CA VAL A 147 4.31 3.38 5.98
C VAL A 147 4.29 4.48 7.03
N TRP A 148 3.15 4.67 7.69
CA TRP A 148 2.98 5.63 8.78
C TRP A 148 3.92 5.34 9.97
N HIS A 149 4.09 4.07 10.32
CA HIS A 149 5.02 3.62 11.36
C HIS A 149 6.48 3.77 10.92
N ASN A 150 6.84 3.19 9.77
CA ASN A 150 8.21 3.10 9.29
C ASN A 150 8.83 4.46 8.97
N SER A 151 8.03 5.40 8.47
CA SER A 151 8.47 6.78 8.29
C SER A 151 8.87 7.43 9.61
N LEU A 152 8.10 7.24 10.68
CA LEU A 152 8.45 7.76 12.01
C LEU A 152 9.76 7.14 12.52
N VAL A 153 9.94 5.84 12.33
CA VAL A 153 11.18 5.12 12.72
C VAL A 153 12.38 5.68 11.97
N THR A 154 12.27 5.84 10.64
CA THR A 154 13.35 6.37 9.80
C THR A 154 13.71 7.79 10.19
N ILE A 155 12.71 8.66 10.41
CA ILE A 155 12.93 10.06 10.81
C ILE A 155 13.55 10.14 12.20
N ARG A 156 13.08 9.34 13.16
CA ARG A 156 13.66 9.28 14.51
C ARG A 156 15.12 8.88 14.45
N ARG A 157 15.46 7.88 13.63
CA ARG A 157 16.86 7.46 13.43
C ARG A 157 17.72 8.59 12.86
N GLY A 158 17.21 9.35 11.87
CA GLY A 158 17.94 10.49 11.32
C GLY A 158 18.14 11.65 12.32
N VAL A 159 17.23 11.82 13.28
CA VAL A 159 17.43 12.74 14.41
C VAL A 159 18.50 12.20 15.37
N GLU A 160 18.45 10.92 15.72
CA GLU A 160 19.42 10.25 16.60
C GLU A 160 20.84 10.21 15.99
N GLU A 161 20.95 10.06 14.67
CA GLU A 161 22.19 10.14 13.88
C GLU A 161 22.73 11.59 13.76
N GLY A 162 21.97 12.61 14.18
CA GLY A 162 22.34 14.01 14.06
C GLY A 162 22.27 14.57 12.64
N LEU A 163 21.60 13.86 11.72
CA LEU A 163 21.42 14.29 10.32
C LEU A 163 20.25 15.26 10.18
N PHE A 164 19.19 15.05 10.97
CA PHE A 164 17.99 15.88 10.96
C PHE A 164 17.93 16.80 12.19
N HIS A 165 17.69 18.09 11.95
CA HIS A 165 17.57 19.16 12.94
C HIS A 165 16.12 19.64 13.04
N ILE A 166 15.25 18.76 13.55
CA ILE A 166 13.82 19.02 13.79
C ILE A 166 13.47 18.76 15.25
N ALA A 167 12.45 19.44 15.75
CA ALA A 167 12.10 19.37 17.18
C ALA A 167 11.68 17.97 17.63
N THR A 168 10.89 17.26 16.80
CA THR A 168 10.52 15.85 17.06
C THR A 168 10.37 15.07 15.75
N ALA A 169 10.45 13.74 15.83
CA ALA A 169 10.24 12.87 14.67
C ALA A 169 8.80 12.93 14.14
N GLU A 170 7.83 13.19 15.01
CA GLU A 170 6.42 13.34 14.66
C GLU A 170 6.19 14.56 13.75
N ILE A 171 6.84 15.70 14.06
CA ILE A 171 6.83 16.88 13.18
C ILE A 171 7.42 16.54 11.82
N GLY A 172 8.55 15.81 11.81
CA GLY A 172 9.16 15.36 10.57
C GLY A 172 8.22 14.50 9.73
N ARG A 173 7.50 13.56 10.36
CA ARG A 173 6.53 12.72 9.66
C ARG A 173 5.39 13.55 9.08
N ASP A 174 4.87 14.52 9.82
CA ASP A 174 3.79 15.37 9.34
C ASP A 174 4.23 16.20 8.11
N ILE A 175 5.44 16.76 8.15
CA ILE A 175 6.05 17.46 7.01
C ILE A 175 6.20 16.52 5.81
N LEU A 176 6.78 15.33 6.02
CA LEU A 176 6.99 14.33 4.98
C LEU A 176 5.67 13.90 4.33
N MET A 177 4.73 13.40 5.13
CA MET A 177 3.47 12.83 4.64
C MET A 177 2.61 13.88 3.96
N GLY A 178 2.51 15.08 4.53
CA GLY A 178 1.77 16.19 3.93
C GLY A 178 2.38 16.64 2.60
N SER A 179 3.71 16.77 2.53
CA SER A 179 4.41 17.17 1.31
C SER A 179 4.26 16.12 0.21
N VAL A 180 4.45 14.84 0.52
CA VAL A 180 4.32 13.74 -0.46
C VAL A 180 2.89 13.63 -0.97
N ALA A 181 1.88 13.73 -0.09
CA ALA A 181 0.48 13.67 -0.52
C ALA A 181 0.11 14.85 -1.45
N ALA A 182 0.54 16.07 -1.12
CA ALA A 182 0.29 17.25 -1.95
C ALA A 182 1.07 17.21 -3.29
N ALA A 183 2.31 16.72 -3.26
CA ALA A 183 3.11 16.51 -4.46
C ALA A 183 2.46 15.48 -5.39
N MET A 184 1.92 14.40 -4.82
CA MET A 184 1.21 13.37 -5.57
C MET A 184 0.00 13.93 -6.30
N VAL A 185 -0.80 14.80 -5.66
CA VAL A 185 -1.92 15.49 -6.32
C VAL A 185 -1.44 16.31 -7.51
N SER A 186 -0.31 17.00 -7.35
CA SER A 186 0.26 17.85 -8.41
C SER A 186 0.73 17.00 -9.59
N ILE A 187 1.42 15.89 -9.30
CA ILE A 187 1.88 14.90 -10.28
C ILE A 187 0.70 14.28 -11.03
N THR A 188 -0.31 13.79 -10.32
CA THR A 188 -1.48 13.12 -10.93
C THR A 188 -2.35 14.08 -11.73
N SER A 189 -2.23 15.39 -11.47
CA SER A 189 -2.87 16.46 -12.25
C SER A 189 -2.07 16.87 -13.49
N GLY A 190 -0.84 16.36 -13.67
CA GLY A 190 0.01 16.62 -14.84
C GLY A 190 0.61 18.03 -14.90
N THR A 191 0.78 18.70 -13.76
CA THR A 191 1.23 20.11 -13.69
C THR A 191 2.69 20.28 -13.26
N THR A 192 3.46 19.19 -13.26
CA THR A 192 4.80 19.15 -12.65
C THR A 192 5.93 19.04 -13.67
N PRO A 193 7.12 19.62 -13.38
CA PRO A 193 8.33 19.40 -14.17
C PRO A 193 8.84 17.95 -14.04
N GLY A 194 9.74 17.52 -14.93
CA GLY A 194 10.22 16.13 -14.96
C GLY A 194 11.11 15.70 -13.78
N ASP A 195 11.72 16.63 -13.04
CA ASP A 195 12.50 16.35 -11.83
C ASP A 195 11.77 16.75 -10.54
N TYR A 196 10.42 16.81 -10.60
CA TYR A 196 9.60 17.21 -9.46
C TYR A 196 9.75 16.26 -8.25
N PRO A 197 9.83 14.93 -8.40
CA PRO A 197 10.13 14.00 -7.31
C PRO A 197 11.44 14.32 -6.57
N GLU A 198 12.52 14.61 -7.31
CA GLU A 198 13.82 15.01 -6.78
C GLU A 198 13.71 16.34 -6.02
N GLN A 199 12.99 17.31 -6.58
CA GLN A 199 12.78 18.61 -5.94
C GLN A 199 12.01 18.50 -4.63
N ILE A 200 10.95 17.69 -4.58
CA ILE A 200 10.18 17.47 -3.35
C ILE A 200 11.05 16.78 -2.29
N SER A 201 11.78 15.75 -2.68
CA SER A 201 12.75 15.07 -1.81
C SER A 201 13.79 16.04 -1.23
N GLU A 202 14.38 16.90 -2.07
CA GLU A 202 15.38 17.90 -1.65
C GLU A 202 14.79 18.86 -0.61
N HIS A 203 13.57 19.36 -0.85
CA HIS A 203 12.93 20.33 0.03
C HIS A 203 12.45 19.73 1.34
N VAL A 204 12.02 18.46 1.36
CA VAL A 204 11.71 17.75 2.60
C VAL A 204 12.96 17.57 3.46
N LEU A 205 14.09 17.16 2.85
CA LEU A 205 15.36 17.04 3.58
C LEU A 205 15.86 18.41 4.10
N MET A 206 15.69 19.49 3.34
CA MET A 206 15.98 20.85 3.82
C MET A 206 15.05 21.27 4.96
N ALA A 207 13.76 20.91 4.90
CA ALA A 207 12.82 21.14 5.99
C ALA A 207 13.19 20.35 7.25
N PHE A 208 13.91 19.23 7.08
CA PHE A 208 14.53 18.49 8.18
C PHE A 208 15.83 19.11 8.69
N GLY A 209 16.25 20.27 8.16
CA GLY A 209 17.42 21.00 8.62
C GLY A 209 18.75 20.54 8.00
N MET A 210 18.71 19.81 6.88
CA MET A 210 19.92 19.53 6.10
C MET A 210 20.35 20.76 5.27
N SER A 211 21.65 20.84 4.96
CA SER A 211 22.12 21.84 3.99
C SER A 211 21.55 21.56 2.60
N ARG A 212 21.31 22.62 1.81
CA ARG A 212 20.87 22.49 0.40
C ARG A 212 21.78 21.57 -0.41
N ALA A 213 23.10 21.67 -0.20
CA ALA A 213 24.08 20.87 -0.95
C ALA A 213 23.91 19.37 -0.67
N ALA A 214 23.85 18.98 0.61
CA ALA A 214 23.67 17.58 1.02
C ALA A 214 22.30 17.04 0.61
N ALA A 215 21.23 17.82 0.83
CA ALA A 215 19.88 17.43 0.41
C ALA A 215 19.80 17.20 -1.10
N ARG A 216 20.35 18.12 -1.90
CA ARG A 216 20.35 18.01 -3.36
C ARG A 216 21.16 16.82 -3.85
N GLU A 217 22.30 16.54 -3.22
CA GLU A 217 23.14 15.40 -3.55
C GLU A 217 22.36 14.10 -3.35
N LEU A 218 21.82 13.85 -2.15
CA LEU A 218 21.07 12.63 -1.83
C LEU A 218 19.81 12.47 -2.70
N SER A 219 19.05 13.55 -2.90
CA SER A 219 17.83 13.52 -3.71
C SER A 219 18.10 13.31 -5.20
N ARG A 220 19.34 13.31 -5.67
CA ARG A 220 19.71 13.13 -7.09
C ARG A 220 20.68 11.98 -7.33
N ARG A 221 21.05 11.21 -6.31
CA ARG A 221 21.77 9.94 -6.50
C ARG A 221 20.89 8.99 -7.36
N PRO A 222 21.47 8.11 -8.18
CA PRO A 222 20.68 7.13 -8.93
C PRO A 222 19.74 6.35 -8.03
N LEU A 223 18.48 6.20 -8.42
CA LEU A 223 17.58 5.35 -7.66
C LEU A 223 18.05 3.90 -7.76
N PRO A 224 18.19 3.20 -6.63
CA PRO A 224 18.63 1.82 -6.68
C PRO A 224 17.57 0.93 -7.38
N THR A 225 17.89 -0.31 -7.73
CA THR A 225 16.89 -1.19 -8.37
C THR A 225 16.04 -1.91 -7.33
N LEU A 226 14.72 -1.72 -7.37
CA LEU A 226 13.81 -2.48 -6.51
C LEU A 226 13.81 -3.96 -6.92
N PRO A 227 13.82 -4.90 -5.95
CA PRO A 227 13.61 -6.31 -6.27
C PRO A 227 12.24 -6.48 -6.95
N PRO A 228 12.08 -7.48 -7.83
CA PRO A 228 10.78 -7.77 -8.42
C PRO A 228 9.75 -7.98 -7.31
N ILE A 229 8.72 -7.15 -7.26
CA ILE A 229 7.58 -7.44 -6.40
C ILE A 229 6.83 -8.60 -7.05
N ALA A 230 6.59 -9.67 -6.30
CA ALA A 230 5.73 -10.76 -6.76
C ALA A 230 4.31 -10.21 -6.97
N HIS A 231 3.96 -9.87 -8.21
CA HIS A 231 2.60 -9.47 -8.62
C HIS A 231 1.55 -10.51 -8.21
N ASP A 232 1.95 -11.76 -8.01
CA ASP A 232 1.11 -12.87 -7.55
C ASP A 232 0.51 -12.65 -6.14
N THR A 233 1.09 -11.74 -5.34
CA THR A 233 0.59 -11.38 -3.99
C THR A 233 -0.19 -10.07 -3.99
N ILE A 234 -0.06 -9.27 -5.06
CA ILE A 234 -0.76 -8.00 -5.19
C ILE A 234 -2.18 -8.29 -5.68
N VAL A 235 -3.14 -8.09 -4.78
CA VAL A 235 -4.57 -8.28 -5.07
C VAL A 235 -5.06 -7.36 -6.21
N ILE A 236 -4.38 -6.24 -6.41
CA ILE A 236 -4.68 -5.22 -7.41
C ILE A 236 -3.58 -5.23 -8.47
N ALA A 237 -3.83 -5.87 -9.62
CA ALA A 237 -2.89 -5.99 -10.73
C ALA A 237 -2.35 -4.65 -11.30
N SER A 238 -2.92 -3.53 -10.85
CA SER A 238 -2.65 -2.17 -11.28
C SER A 238 -1.58 -1.43 -10.45
N MET A 239 -0.71 -2.12 -9.71
CA MET A 239 0.46 -1.45 -9.08
C MET A 239 1.49 -1.05 -10.14
N PRO A 240 2.16 0.11 -10.01
CA PRO A 240 3.24 0.49 -10.90
C PRO A 240 4.35 -0.57 -10.87
N ALA A 241 4.90 -0.90 -12.04
CA ALA A 241 6.05 -1.78 -12.17
C ALA A 241 7.27 -1.10 -11.53
N LEU A 242 7.55 -1.45 -10.28
CA LEU A 242 8.57 -0.77 -9.49
C LEU A 242 9.99 -0.96 -10.01
N GLY A 243 10.26 -2.10 -10.66
CA GLY A 243 11.54 -2.37 -11.32
C GLY A 243 11.88 -1.36 -12.41
N ASP A 244 10.87 -0.72 -13.02
CA ASP A 244 11.09 0.24 -14.09
C ASP A 244 11.49 1.63 -13.54
N ILE A 245 11.23 1.93 -12.26
CA ILE A 245 11.47 3.26 -11.65
C ILE A 245 12.97 3.51 -11.41
N ALA A 246 13.79 2.46 -11.37
CA ALA A 246 15.23 2.57 -11.18
C ALA A 246 15.92 3.25 -12.37
N ASP A 247 17.02 3.96 -12.08
CA ASP A 247 17.89 4.62 -13.08
C ASP A 247 18.99 3.69 -13.61
#